data_AF-A0A1F8SVW8-F1
#
_entry.id   AF-A0A1F8SVW8-F1
#
_cell.length_a   1.000
_cell.length_b   1.000
_cell.length_c   1.000
_cell.angle_alpha   90.00
_cell.angle_beta   90.00
_cell.angle_gamma   90.00
#
_symmetry.space_group_name_H-M   'P 1'
#
loop_
_entity.id
_entity.type
_entity.pdbx_description
1 polymer ?
#
loop_
_entity_poly.entity_id
_entity_poly.type
_entity_poly.pdbx_seq_one_letter_code
_entity_poly.pdbx_strand_id
1 'polypeptide(L)'
;MADSAGNSYVSVEFPPGTREVFVEAGTLLGHQGNYSGDPFNPVGVHLHFSIVSDDGQGGFRNELEVQNTLDPSPYLGLPVNAGENKGEIPVCLAAREQT
;
A
#
# COMPACT_ATOMS: atom_id res chain seq x y z
N MET A 1 6.17 -8.48 1.70
CA MET A 1 5.23 -8.84 2.78
C MET A 1 5.39 -10.33 3.08
N ALA A 2 6.31 -10.69 3.97
CA ALA A 2 6.56 -12.08 4.36
C ALA A 2 6.99 -12.12 5.83
N ASP A 3 6.97 -13.31 6.44
CA ASP A 3 7.54 -13.56 7.76
C ASP A 3 9.06 -13.80 7.72
N SER A 4 9.67 -14.02 8.89
CA SER A 4 11.11 -14.28 9.01
C SER A 4 11.58 -15.59 8.37
N ALA A 5 10.66 -16.54 8.12
CA ALA A 5 10.93 -17.77 7.40
C ALA A 5 10.69 -17.64 5.89
N GLY A 6 10.23 -16.47 5.42
CA GLY A 6 9.91 -16.21 4.01
C GLY A 6 8.49 -16.63 3.61
N ASN A 7 7.62 -17.01 4.54
CA ASN A 7 6.22 -17.29 4.22
C ASN A 7 5.52 -16.01 3.78
N SER A 8 4.87 -16.05 2.62
CA SER A 8 4.15 -14.90 2.08
C SER A 8 2.95 -14.53 2.93
N TYR A 9 2.75 -13.23 3.14
CA TYR A 9 1.52 -12.68 3.70
C TYR A 9 0.59 -12.07 2.64
N VAL A 10 0.96 -12.16 1.36
CA VAL A 10 0.03 -11.87 0.25
C VAL A 10 -1.01 -13.00 0.20
N SER A 11 -2.28 -12.63 0.03
CA SER A 11 -3.37 -13.61 -0.09
C SER A 11 -3.10 -14.58 -1.23
N VAL A 12 -3.45 -15.85 -1.01
CA VAL A 12 -3.31 -16.93 -2.01
C VAL A 12 -4.17 -16.70 -3.26
N GLU A 13 -5.17 -15.82 -3.18
CA GLU A 13 -6.00 -15.40 -4.31
C GLU A 13 -5.23 -14.52 -5.31
N PHE A 14 -4.12 -13.90 -4.87
CA PHE A 14 -3.24 -13.06 -5.70
C PHE A 14 -1.82 -13.62 -5.70
N PRO A 15 -1.58 -14.81 -6.29
CA PRO A 15 -0.27 -15.44 -6.27
C PRO A 15 0.80 -14.58 -6.96
N PRO A 16 2.10 -14.78 -6.66
CA PRO A 16 3.18 -14.09 -7.34
C PRO A 16 3.07 -14.18 -8.86
N GLY A 17 3.17 -13.03 -9.53
CA GLY A 17 2.98 -12.92 -10.98
C GLY A 17 1.57 -12.51 -11.41
N THR A 18 0.63 -12.35 -10.47
CA THR A 18 -0.69 -11.75 -10.74
C THR A 18 -0.53 -10.32 -11.25
N ARG A 19 -1.23 -9.99 -12.35
CA ARG A 19 -1.22 -8.67 -13.01
C ARG A 19 -2.61 -8.37 -13.56
N GLU A 20 -2.97 -7.09 -13.65
CA GLU A 20 -4.21 -6.63 -14.30
C GLU A 20 -5.50 -7.33 -13.81
N VAL A 21 -5.55 -7.70 -12.53
CA VAL A 21 -6.75 -8.27 -11.90
C VAL A 21 -7.53 -7.15 -11.22
N PHE A 22 -8.80 -7.02 -11.57
CA PHE A 22 -9.71 -6.13 -10.87
C PHE A 22 -9.88 -6.58 -9.42
N VAL A 23 -9.74 -5.64 -8.49
CA VAL A 23 -9.92 -5.84 -7.06
C VAL A 23 -11.01 -4.90 -6.59
N GLU A 24 -12.09 -5.45 -6.05
CA GLU A 24 -13.15 -4.65 -5.44
C GLU A 24 -12.65 -4.03 -4.12
N ALA A 25 -13.08 -2.80 -3.83
CA ALA A 25 -12.77 -2.15 -2.56
C ALA A 25 -13.23 -3.01 -1.37
N GLY A 26 -12.37 -3.17 -0.37
CA GLY A 26 -12.61 -4.05 0.78
C GLY A 26 -12.12 -5.50 0.61
N THR A 27 -11.66 -5.88 -0.59
CA THR A 27 -11.02 -7.19 -0.80
C THR A 27 -9.72 -7.30 0.00
N LEU A 28 -9.52 -8.43 0.69
CA LEU A 28 -8.29 -8.70 1.42
C LEU A 28 -7.15 -9.08 0.46
N LEU A 29 -6.15 -8.21 0.34
CA LEU A 29 -4.96 -8.47 -0.47
C LEU A 29 -3.84 -9.19 0.29
N GLY A 30 -3.84 -9.09 1.62
CA GLY A 30 -2.84 -9.70 2.48
C GLY A 30 -2.62 -8.95 3.78
N HIS A 31 -1.57 -9.31 4.49
CA HIS A 31 -1.18 -8.73 5.78
C HIS A 31 0.22 -8.14 5.75
N GLN A 32 0.43 -7.08 6.53
CA GLN A 32 1.75 -6.46 6.64
C GLN A 32 2.76 -7.46 7.23
N GLY A 33 3.93 -7.53 6.61
CA GLY A 33 5.01 -8.41 7.06
C GLY A 33 6.00 -7.70 7.98
N ASN A 34 6.79 -8.49 8.69
CA ASN A 34 7.85 -8.03 9.59
C ASN A 34 9.25 -8.41 9.09
N TYR A 35 9.37 -8.91 7.86
CA TYR A 35 10.66 -9.24 7.26
C TYR A 35 11.44 -7.97 6.86
N SER A 36 12.58 -7.73 7.51
CA SER A 36 13.50 -6.61 7.24
C SER A 36 14.59 -6.92 6.21
N GLY A 37 14.82 -8.19 5.88
CA GLY A 37 16.01 -8.61 5.11
C GLY A 37 17.33 -8.55 5.90
N ASP A 38 17.33 -7.94 7.09
CA ASP A 38 18.46 -7.84 8.00
C ASP A 38 18.01 -8.24 9.42
N PRO A 39 18.41 -9.43 9.91
CA PRO A 39 18.04 -9.91 11.24
C PRO A 39 18.51 -9.00 12.39
N PHE A 40 19.55 -8.18 12.18
CA PHE A 40 20.09 -7.27 13.18
C PHE A 40 19.41 -5.90 13.16
N ASN A 41 18.64 -5.60 12.11
CA ASN A 41 17.91 -4.34 11.95
C ASN A 41 16.42 -4.64 11.66
N PRO A 42 15.63 -4.99 12.68
CA PRO A 42 14.19 -5.23 12.48
C PRO A 42 13.51 -3.94 12.00
N VAL A 43 12.68 -4.04 10.98
CA VAL A 43 11.85 -2.94 10.51
C VAL A 43 10.56 -2.91 11.31
N GLY A 44 10.07 -1.70 11.65
CA GLY A 44 8.70 -1.55 12.11
C GLY A 44 7.74 -2.11 11.06
N VAL A 45 6.66 -2.76 11.48
CA VAL A 45 5.65 -3.26 10.55
C VAL A 45 5.01 -2.06 9.86
N HIS A 46 5.23 -1.93 8.55
CA HIS A 46 4.69 -0.86 7.73
C HIS A 46 4.30 -1.39 6.35
N LEU A 47 3.29 -0.76 5.76
CA LEU A 47 2.90 -0.97 4.37
C LEU A 47 3.46 0.20 3.54
N HIS A 48 4.29 -0.10 2.55
CA HIS A 48 4.58 0.86 1.49
C HIS A 48 3.52 0.73 0.40
N PHE A 49 2.91 1.86 0.04
CA PHE A 49 1.84 1.91 -0.95
C PHE A 49 2.02 3.16 -1.81
N SER A 50 2.00 2.97 -3.13
CA SER A 50 2.16 4.02 -4.13
C SER A 50 1.10 3.84 -5.20
N ILE A 51 0.51 4.96 -5.64
CA ILE A 51 -0.36 4.99 -6.81
C ILE A 51 0.46 5.57 -7.95
N VAL A 52 0.79 4.72 -8.92
CA VAL A 52 1.69 5.08 -10.02
C VAL A 52 0.91 5.20 -11.30
N SER A 53 1.21 6.24 -12.08
CA SER A 53 0.59 6.47 -13.38
C SER A 53 0.93 5.35 -14.36
N ASP A 54 -0.05 5.01 -15.20
CA ASP A 54 0.12 4.12 -16.34
C ASP A 54 1.01 4.75 -17.43
N ASP A 55 1.70 3.93 -18.20
CA ASP A 55 2.56 4.32 -19.31
C ASP A 55 1.82 4.40 -20.66
N GLY A 56 0.53 4.07 -20.69
CA GLY A 56 -0.33 4.01 -21.88
C GLY A 56 -0.24 2.70 -22.65
N GLN A 57 0.57 1.74 -22.20
CA GLN A 57 0.85 0.46 -22.87
C GLN A 57 0.61 -0.75 -21.94
N GLY A 58 -0.07 -0.55 -20.80
CA GLY A 58 -0.35 -1.58 -19.82
C GLY A 58 0.80 -1.82 -18.83
N GLY A 59 1.69 -0.83 -18.67
CA GLY A 59 2.75 -0.82 -17.67
C GLY A 59 2.65 0.38 -16.74
N PHE A 60 3.34 0.32 -15.60
CA PHE A 60 3.45 1.46 -14.70
C PHE A 60 4.72 2.25 -15.02
N ARG A 61 4.63 3.58 -14.90
CA ARG A 61 5.81 4.45 -14.97
C ARG A 61 6.76 4.21 -13.79
N ASN A 62 7.95 4.77 -13.86
CA ASN A 62 8.94 4.64 -12.79
C ASN A 62 8.46 5.33 -11.50
N GLU A 63 8.30 4.57 -10.40
CA GLU A 63 7.88 5.07 -9.09
C GLU A 63 8.90 6.02 -8.46
N LEU A 64 10.19 5.87 -8.79
CA LEU A 64 11.26 6.73 -8.25
C LEU A 64 11.17 8.18 -8.75
N GLU A 65 10.40 8.41 -9.81
CA GLU A 65 10.09 9.72 -10.34
C GLU A 65 8.80 10.26 -9.70
N VAL A 66 8.94 11.24 -8.80
CA VAL A 66 7.81 11.76 -8.00
C VAL A 66 6.64 12.28 -8.84
N GLN A 67 6.90 12.79 -10.04
CA GLN A 67 5.85 13.23 -10.96
C GLN A 67 4.94 12.10 -11.48
N ASN A 68 5.37 10.84 -11.36
CA ASN A 68 4.61 9.68 -11.79
C ASN A 68 3.69 9.14 -10.69
N THR A 69 3.84 9.60 -9.44
CA THR A 69 3.05 9.14 -8.30
C THR A 69 1.95 10.14 -7.94
N LEU A 70 0.80 9.62 -7.55
CA LEU A 70 -0.35 10.42 -7.12
C LEU A 70 -0.45 10.44 -5.60
N ASP A 71 -1.03 11.51 -5.04
CA ASP A 71 -1.40 11.56 -3.63
C ASP A 71 -2.40 10.42 -3.31
N PRO A 72 -2.06 9.50 -2.39
CA PRO A 72 -2.95 8.39 -2.04
C PRO A 72 -4.10 8.80 -1.10
N SER A 73 -4.08 10.01 -0.53
CA SER A 73 -5.08 10.47 0.44
C SER A 73 -6.53 10.33 -0.03
N PRO A 74 -6.89 10.70 -1.28
CA PRO A 74 -8.26 10.54 -1.79
C PRO A 74 -8.70 9.07 -1.94
N TYR A 75 -7.76 8.15 -2.12
CA TYR A 75 -8.05 6.74 -2.36
C TYR A 75 -8.11 5.93 -1.06
N LEU A 76 -7.35 6.35 -0.05
CA LEU A 76 -7.36 5.75 1.28
C LEU A 76 -8.40 6.36 2.21
N GLY A 77 -8.93 7.54 1.87
CA GLY A 77 -9.82 8.29 2.77
C GLY A 77 -9.11 8.77 4.03
N LEU A 78 -7.79 8.95 3.98
CA LEU A 78 -6.93 9.33 5.10
C LEU A 78 -6.00 10.48 4.69
N PRO A 79 -5.76 11.49 5.54
CA PRO A 79 -4.86 12.60 5.22
C PRO A 79 -3.39 12.18 5.38
N VAL A 80 -2.88 11.39 4.44
CA VAL A 80 -1.51 10.81 4.48
C VAL A 80 -0.49 11.65 3.69
N ASN A 81 -0.91 12.74 3.05
CA ASN A 81 -0.02 13.68 2.41
C ASN A 81 0.82 14.45 3.44
N ALA A 82 2.14 14.19 3.49
CA ALA A 82 3.05 14.81 4.45
C ALA A 82 3.25 16.33 4.26
N GLY A 83 2.96 16.87 3.07
CA GLY A 83 3.00 18.31 2.80
C GLY A 83 1.82 19.05 3.46
N GLU A 84 0.68 18.37 3.58
CA GLU A 84 -0.57 18.91 4.13
C GLU A 84 -0.76 18.53 5.61
N ASN A 85 -0.55 17.26 5.96
CA ASN A 85 -0.63 16.75 7.32
C ASN A 85 0.77 16.68 7.97
N LYS A 86 1.11 17.67 8.79
CA LYS A 86 2.47 17.88 9.34
C LYS A 86 2.69 17.41 10.77
N GLY A 87 1.69 16.81 11.42
CA GLY A 87 1.83 16.47 12.85
C GLY A 87 0.69 15.67 13.46
N GLU A 88 -0.31 15.28 12.68
CA GLU A 88 -1.41 14.45 13.16
C GLU A 88 -1.26 13.03 12.64
N ILE A 89 -1.47 12.04 13.51
CA ILE A 89 -1.51 10.64 13.09
C ILE A 89 -2.83 10.44 12.32
N PRO A 90 -2.79 10.10 11.02
CA PRO A 90 -4.00 9.81 10.27
C PRO A 90 -4.72 8.62 10.91
N VAL A 91 -5.98 8.82 11.28
CA VAL A 91 -6.85 7.76 11.78
C VAL A 91 -8.06 7.65 10.87
N CYS A 92 -8.56 6.44 10.68
CA CYS A 92 -9.86 6.27 10.02
C CYS A 92 -10.90 7.02 10.86
N LEU A 93 -11.50 8.05 10.27
CA LEU A 93 -12.70 8.65 10.84
C LEU A 93 -13.76 7.55 10.79
N ALA A 94 -14.21 7.07 11.95
CA ALA A 94 -15.32 6.13 12.02
C ALA A 94 -16.44 6.70 11.14
N ALA A 95 -16.87 5.92 10.14
CA ALA A 95 -17.90 6.33 9.22
C ALA A 95 -19.06 6.90 10.04
N ARG A 96 -19.34 8.20 9.90
CA ARG A 96 -20.58 8.74 10.43
C ARG A 96 -21.69 7.96 9.74
N GLU A 97 -22.37 7.13 10.51
CA GLU A 97 -23.61 6.48 10.09
C GLU A 97 -24.56 7.60 9.64
N GLN A 98 -24.71 7.74 8.33
CA GLN A 98 -25.69 8.64 7.75
C GLN A 98 -27.04 7.95 7.97
N THR A 99 -27.73 8.39 9.02
CA THR A 99 -29.13 8.04 9.30
C THR A 99 -30.04 8.58 8.21
#